data_AF-A0A343JEK9-F1
#
_entry.id   AF-A0A343JEK9-F1
#
_cell.length_a   1.000
_cell.length_b   1.000
_cell.length_c   1.000
_cell.angle_alpha   90.00
_cell.angle_beta   90.00
_cell.angle_gamma   90.00
#
_symmetry.space_group_name_H-M   'P 1'
#
loop_
_entity.id
_entity.type
_entity.pdbx_description
1 polymer ?
#
loop_
_entity_poly.entity_id
_entity_poly.type
_entity_poly.pdbx_seq_one_letter_code
_entity_poly.pdbx_strand_id
1 'polypeptide(L)'
;MGVKRRRKVRFIGKQNNKSNNLYPAVRNELRGPVYGYINERGNFVIEPKFQNAYDFNEFDIAIVNVNNKAGIIDKNGEYVVHPIYDSISPYKEGRAVYILNNTMGVLDEEGNRITKKPYTFVSNYNEGRAIVGINDEESASYIYGYIDLQGNEVVSPSYIQANDYIDGVALVKIKDNTFALLDKDGEIINTYEYFYVGQYGEGLMTFAQDSDSPLGYINTQGEVIIKQKFSSATAFRDGVAVVSTGQLFNSKYGVIDKTGKYVYEPIFSRIEQLGEGRVALGLPLDDDVPYWTSIYAIGDFSGNKLSNFKYLSVDNYKEGLASASDNKYTFFIDKNGNIVTNLPIVEGSGNLECIHDLIRANIDYITYYIKPSGKVVYKPNETIKLNNKYSITKLKFKPNYNYLVYFPKVDGLSNKNVENNINEKLREMSCFIPNMEAGSIVDLEITEDDVLEYNYNGDFQIEYFNKNLLVLDMTGYYYPFGAAHGMPYKRTPNINLETGEFYRLSDLFMGGVNWTGELNKIIKNMIITDPQYDILFEGAFKGIEENQDFYVDQNNLYIYFPPYEIAPYVAGFVTFKIPFTEIEGIINKEGTFYKSFN
;
A
#
# COMPACT_ATOMS: atom_id res chain seq x y z
N MET A 1 15.23 6.37 -51.20
CA MET A 1 15.04 5.14 -50.41
C MET A 1 16.12 5.06 -49.34
N GLY A 2 15.79 5.48 -48.11
CA GLY A 2 16.72 5.42 -46.97
C GLY A 2 15.98 4.82 -45.79
N VAL A 3 16.10 3.51 -45.60
CA VAL A 3 15.46 2.78 -44.51
C VAL A 3 16.18 3.15 -43.20
N LYS A 4 15.55 3.99 -42.38
CA LYS A 4 15.96 4.23 -40.99
C LYS A 4 15.85 2.93 -40.21
N ARG A 5 16.99 2.33 -39.85
CA ARG A 5 17.10 1.19 -38.93
C ARG A 5 16.52 1.60 -37.57
N ARG A 6 15.42 0.97 -37.17
CA ARG A 6 14.91 0.99 -35.78
C ARG A 6 16.01 0.42 -34.86
N ARG A 7 16.48 1.21 -33.90
CA ARG A 7 17.35 0.73 -32.82
C ARG A 7 16.53 -0.23 -31.95
N LYS A 8 16.90 -1.51 -31.95
CA LYS A 8 16.47 -2.46 -30.92
C LYS A 8 17.02 -1.95 -29.58
N VAL A 9 16.14 -1.68 -28.62
CA VAL A 9 16.52 -1.60 -27.21
C VAL A 9 17.16 -2.95 -26.87
N ARG A 10 18.45 -2.93 -26.54
CA ARG A 10 19.24 -4.12 -26.25
C ARG A 10 19.12 -4.34 -24.75
N PHE A 11 18.42 -5.40 -24.33
CA PHE A 11 18.65 -6.01 -23.03
C PHE A 11 20.12 -6.45 -22.98
N ILE A 12 20.95 -5.75 -22.22
CA ILE A 12 22.31 -6.20 -21.93
C ILE A 12 22.22 -7.09 -20.69
N GLY A 13 21.86 -8.34 -20.94
CA GLY A 13 22.02 -9.45 -20.00
C GLY A 13 22.72 -10.58 -20.72
N LYS A 14 24.04 -10.48 -20.88
CA LYS A 14 24.89 -11.62 -21.27
C LYS A 14 26.05 -11.75 -20.30
N GLN A 15 25.79 -12.46 -19.22
CA GLN A 15 26.73 -13.47 -18.74
C GLN A 15 26.00 -14.80 -18.61
N ASN A 16 26.57 -15.85 -19.21
CA ASN A 16 26.12 -17.24 -19.10
C ASN A 16 26.43 -17.77 -17.69
N ASN A 17 25.68 -17.32 -16.69
CA ASN A 17 25.36 -18.14 -15.53
C ASN A 17 23.87 -18.44 -15.64
N LYS A 18 23.45 -19.69 -15.43
CA LYS A 18 22.01 -19.98 -15.25
C LYS A 18 21.56 -19.09 -14.09
N SER A 19 20.77 -18.08 -14.40
CA SER A 19 20.18 -17.20 -13.39
C SER A 19 19.37 -18.06 -12.43
N ASN A 20 19.78 -18.09 -11.17
CA ASN A 20 19.06 -18.71 -10.06
C ASN A 20 18.27 -17.62 -9.31
N ASN A 21 17.64 -16.70 -10.05
CA ASN A 21 16.81 -15.66 -9.46
C ASN A 21 15.53 -16.27 -8.91
N LEU A 22 15.15 -15.79 -7.73
CA LEU A 22 13.96 -16.20 -7.01
C LEU A 22 13.03 -14.99 -6.86
N TYR A 23 11.74 -15.22 -7.05
CA TYR A 23 10.72 -14.19 -7.06
C TYR A 23 9.66 -14.51 -6.01
N PRO A 24 9.28 -13.55 -5.14
CA PRO A 24 8.24 -13.79 -4.15
C PRO A 24 6.91 -14.07 -4.84
N ALA A 25 6.24 -15.16 -4.47
CA ALA A 25 5.02 -15.61 -5.12
C ALA A 25 4.00 -16.05 -4.07
N VAL A 26 2.77 -15.58 -4.23
CA VAL A 26 1.66 -15.83 -3.30
C VAL A 26 0.80 -17.00 -3.77
N ARG A 27 0.51 -17.93 -2.85
CA ARG A 27 -0.47 -19.00 -3.00
C ARG A 27 -1.64 -18.72 -2.07
N ASN A 28 -2.85 -18.70 -2.62
CA ASN A 28 -4.07 -18.50 -1.83
C ASN A 28 -4.44 -19.83 -1.16
N GLU A 29 -4.53 -19.83 0.17
CA GLU A 29 -4.89 -21.00 0.97
C GLU A 29 -6.11 -20.72 1.87
N LEU A 30 -6.61 -21.78 2.52
CA LEU A 30 -7.80 -21.71 3.37
C LEU A 30 -7.68 -20.69 4.50
N ARG A 31 -6.46 -20.52 5.06
CA ARG A 31 -6.18 -19.59 6.16
C ARG A 31 -5.61 -18.25 5.67
N GLY A 32 -5.83 -17.92 4.40
CA GLY A 32 -5.31 -16.72 3.76
C GLY A 32 -4.12 -16.98 2.83
N PRO A 33 -3.65 -15.93 2.15
CA PRO A 33 -2.49 -16.01 1.27
C PRO A 33 -1.20 -16.31 2.04
N VAL A 34 -0.37 -17.18 1.47
CA VAL A 34 0.98 -17.47 1.96
C VAL A 34 2.00 -17.27 0.86
N TYR A 35 3.17 -16.77 1.22
CA TYR A 35 4.25 -16.48 0.30
C TYR A 35 5.33 -17.55 0.34
N GLY A 36 5.84 -17.87 -0.85
CA GLY A 36 7.06 -18.63 -1.10
C GLY A 36 7.86 -17.95 -2.22
N TYR A 37 8.81 -18.69 -2.81
CA TYR A 37 9.64 -18.15 -3.88
C TYR A 37 9.70 -19.08 -5.09
N ILE A 38 9.42 -18.53 -6.26
CA ILE A 38 9.48 -19.26 -7.54
C ILE A 38 10.76 -18.93 -8.30
N ASN A 39 11.22 -19.86 -9.15
CA ASN A 39 12.21 -19.57 -10.17
C ASN A 39 11.57 -19.04 -11.47
N GLU A 40 12.40 -18.74 -12.47
CA GLU A 40 11.99 -18.25 -13.80
C GLU A 40 11.09 -19.18 -14.62
N ARG A 41 10.90 -20.42 -14.16
CA ARG A 41 9.99 -21.39 -14.77
C ARG A 41 8.62 -21.41 -14.08
N GLY A 42 8.45 -20.65 -13.00
CA GLY A 42 7.22 -20.60 -12.21
C GLY A 42 7.11 -21.69 -11.14
N ASN A 43 8.17 -22.45 -10.91
CA ASN A 43 8.17 -23.52 -9.91
C ASN A 43 8.66 -22.96 -8.57
N PHE A 44 7.96 -23.29 -7.48
CA PHE A 44 8.44 -23.00 -6.13
C PHE A 44 9.76 -23.70 -5.85
N VAL A 45 10.75 -22.92 -5.44
CA VAL A 45 12.04 -23.38 -4.90
C VAL A 45 11.99 -23.34 -3.37
N ILE A 46 11.34 -22.31 -2.82
CA ILE A 46 10.96 -22.23 -1.41
C ILE A 46 9.44 -22.30 -1.36
N GLU A 47 8.91 -23.36 -0.74
CA GLU A 47 7.46 -23.56 -0.62
C GLU A 47 6.78 -22.43 0.16
N PRO A 48 5.54 -22.05 -0.22
CA PRO A 48 4.77 -21.05 0.51
C PRO A 48 4.57 -21.42 1.98
N LYS A 49 5.07 -20.57 2.86
CA LYS A 49 4.98 -20.72 4.33
C LYS A 49 5.06 -19.40 5.10
N PHE A 50 5.34 -18.29 4.42
CA PHE A 50 5.53 -16.98 5.04
C PHE A 50 4.26 -16.14 4.94
N GLN A 51 4.01 -15.28 5.92
CA GLN A 51 2.91 -14.31 5.87
C GLN A 51 3.20 -13.19 4.86
N ASN A 52 4.47 -12.80 4.73
CA ASN A 52 4.97 -11.85 3.72
C ASN A 52 6.38 -12.26 3.28
N ALA A 53 6.76 -11.89 2.06
CA ALA A 53 8.06 -12.18 1.47
C ALA A 53 8.50 -11.02 0.57
N TYR A 54 9.69 -10.48 0.81
CA TYR A 54 10.30 -9.42 0.02
C TYR A 54 11.19 -10.00 -1.07
N ASP A 55 11.59 -9.18 -2.04
CA ASP A 55 12.55 -9.55 -3.07
C ASP A 55 13.91 -9.94 -2.46
N PHE A 56 14.59 -10.88 -3.10
CA PHE A 56 16.01 -11.11 -2.82
C PHE A 56 16.82 -9.90 -3.27
N ASN A 57 17.67 -9.39 -2.39
CA ASN A 57 18.57 -8.27 -2.68
C ASN A 57 19.87 -8.74 -3.38
N GLU A 58 20.80 -7.83 -3.61
CA GLU A 58 22.10 -8.10 -4.24
C GLU A 58 23.03 -9.04 -3.43
N PHE A 59 22.70 -9.30 -2.16
CA PHE A 59 23.42 -10.23 -1.26
C PHE A 59 22.74 -11.61 -1.17
N ASP A 60 21.75 -11.89 -2.02
CA ASP A 60 21.04 -13.16 -2.07
C ASP A 60 20.30 -13.50 -0.77
N ILE A 61 19.86 -12.48 -0.03
CA ILE A 61 18.99 -12.60 1.14
C ILE A 61 17.64 -11.90 0.93
N ALA A 62 16.61 -12.36 1.62
CA ALA A 62 15.27 -11.77 1.56
C ALA A 62 14.63 -11.66 2.95
N ILE A 63 13.87 -10.59 3.16
CA ILE A 63 13.10 -10.38 4.39
C ILE A 63 11.79 -11.18 4.29
N VAL A 64 11.44 -11.88 5.37
CA VAL A 64 10.20 -12.66 5.48
C VAL A 64 9.52 -12.45 6.82
N ASN A 65 8.19 -12.53 6.84
CA ASN A 65 7.41 -12.44 8.08
C ASN A 65 6.80 -13.79 8.45
N VAL A 66 6.94 -14.15 9.73
CA VAL A 66 6.33 -15.33 10.35
C VAL A 66 5.82 -14.95 11.73
N ASN A 67 4.56 -15.28 12.03
CA ASN A 67 3.89 -14.93 13.28
C ASN A 67 4.04 -13.44 13.66
N ASN A 68 3.87 -12.55 12.67
CA ASN A 68 4.00 -11.10 12.79
C ASN A 68 5.39 -10.61 13.22
N LYS A 69 6.42 -11.44 13.06
CA LYS A 69 7.82 -11.06 13.26
C LYS A 69 8.60 -11.18 11.97
N ALA A 70 9.51 -10.24 11.74
CA ALA A 70 10.39 -10.19 10.59
C ALA A 70 11.71 -10.92 10.87
N GLY A 71 12.16 -11.68 9.87
CA GLY A 71 13.47 -12.33 9.81
C GLY A 71 14.05 -12.28 8.40
N ILE A 72 15.21 -12.89 8.20
CA ILE A 72 15.94 -12.89 6.92
C ILE A 72 16.28 -14.32 6.55
N ILE A 73 16.07 -14.67 5.28
CA ILE A 73 16.40 -15.98 4.73
C ILE A 73 17.40 -15.88 3.57
N ASP A 74 18.13 -16.96 3.32
CA ASP A 74 18.93 -17.15 2.11
C ASP A 74 18.10 -17.75 0.95
N LYS A 75 18.74 -17.94 -0.22
CA LYS A 75 18.11 -18.57 -1.40
C LYS A 75 17.73 -20.05 -1.22
N ASN A 76 18.20 -20.72 -0.18
CA ASN A 76 17.78 -22.08 0.16
C ASN A 76 16.52 -22.07 1.06
N GLY A 77 16.13 -20.88 1.57
CA GLY A 77 15.01 -20.72 2.50
C GLY A 77 15.38 -20.98 3.96
N GLU A 78 16.69 -21.02 4.26
CA GLU A 78 17.24 -21.12 5.60
C GLU A 78 17.36 -19.74 6.24
N TYR A 79 17.13 -19.65 7.54
CA TYR A 79 17.20 -18.36 8.25
C TYR A 79 18.65 -17.92 8.42
N VAL A 80 18.99 -16.77 7.84
CA VAL A 80 20.17 -15.98 8.22
C VAL A 80 19.90 -15.27 9.54
N VAL A 81 18.68 -14.75 9.69
CA VAL A 81 18.19 -14.10 10.90
C VAL A 81 16.80 -14.65 11.23
N HIS A 82 16.64 -15.24 12.41
CA HIS A 82 15.35 -15.77 12.84
C HIS A 82 14.29 -14.65 13.00
N PRO A 83 12.99 -14.94 12.75
CA PRO A 83 11.92 -13.96 12.91
C PRO A 83 11.73 -13.53 14.36
N ILE A 84 12.34 -12.40 14.74
CA ILE A 84 12.26 -11.84 16.09
C ILE A 84 11.96 -10.34 16.11
N TYR A 85 12.15 -9.65 14.98
CA TYR A 85 11.98 -8.20 14.89
C TYR A 85 10.52 -7.87 14.63
N ASP A 86 10.08 -6.71 15.11
CA ASP A 86 8.74 -6.18 14.79
C ASP A 86 8.67 -5.81 13.30
N SER A 87 9.77 -5.29 12.75
CA SER A 87 9.95 -5.07 11.32
C SER A 87 11.43 -4.98 10.94
N ILE A 88 11.73 -5.21 9.66
CA ILE A 88 13.04 -4.96 9.03
C ILE A 88 12.75 -4.20 7.73
N SER A 89 13.42 -3.06 7.51
CA SER A 89 13.29 -2.29 6.27
C SER A 89 14.03 -2.96 5.12
N PRO A 90 13.62 -2.73 3.85
CA PRO A 90 14.40 -3.17 2.70
C PRO A 90 15.84 -2.65 2.77
N TYR A 91 16.78 -3.49 2.33
CA TYR A 91 18.19 -3.12 2.28
C TYR A 91 18.40 -1.91 1.36
N LYS A 92 19.11 -0.89 1.86
CA LYS A 92 19.58 0.25 1.07
C LYS A 92 21.05 0.48 1.40
N GLU A 93 21.88 0.56 0.36
CA GLU A 93 23.35 0.67 0.50
C GLU A 93 23.95 -0.44 1.39
N GLY A 94 23.41 -1.66 1.31
CA GLY A 94 23.86 -2.80 2.12
C GLY A 94 23.38 -2.79 3.58
N ARG A 95 22.47 -1.91 3.98
CA ARG A 95 21.98 -1.81 5.36
C ARG A 95 20.46 -1.93 5.45
N ALA A 96 20.00 -2.57 6.51
CA ALA A 96 18.58 -2.65 6.85
C ALA A 96 18.32 -2.12 8.25
N VAL A 97 17.24 -1.38 8.42
CA VAL A 97 16.81 -0.86 9.72
C VAL A 97 15.86 -1.86 10.37
N TYR A 98 16.10 -2.26 11.60
CA TYR A 98 15.18 -3.13 12.35
C TYR A 98 14.44 -2.34 13.43
N ILE A 99 13.24 -2.82 13.77
CA ILE A 99 12.50 -2.42 14.97
C ILE A 99 12.41 -3.60 15.93
N LEU A 100 12.77 -3.39 17.19
CA LEU A 100 12.63 -4.36 18.27
C LEU A 100 12.19 -3.65 19.56
N ASN A 101 11.01 -3.98 20.07
CA ASN A 101 10.49 -3.45 21.33
C ASN A 101 10.51 -1.91 21.37
N ASN A 102 9.99 -1.26 20.32
CA ASN A 102 9.96 0.21 20.14
C ASN A 102 11.33 0.89 20.03
N THR A 103 12.41 0.13 19.84
CA THR A 103 13.73 0.69 19.55
C THR A 103 14.19 0.28 18.15
N MET A 104 15.01 1.14 17.55
CA MET A 104 15.53 0.97 16.20
C MET A 104 17.03 0.73 16.22
N GLY A 105 17.53 -0.01 15.23
CA GLY A 105 18.94 -0.24 15.00
C GLY A 105 19.21 -0.70 13.56
N VAL A 106 20.46 -1.03 13.25
CA VAL A 106 20.86 -1.39 11.88
C VAL A 106 21.46 -2.79 11.81
N LEU A 107 21.07 -3.53 10.77
CA LEU A 107 21.70 -4.76 10.33
C LEU A 107 22.65 -4.49 9.15
N ASP A 108 23.78 -5.19 9.13
CA ASP A 108 24.63 -5.31 7.95
C ASP A 108 24.10 -6.35 6.94
N GLU A 109 24.83 -6.55 5.85
CA GLU A 109 24.51 -7.48 4.77
C GLU A 109 24.52 -8.96 5.20
N GLU A 110 25.24 -9.30 6.27
CA GLU A 110 25.20 -10.64 6.88
C GLU A 110 24.12 -10.78 7.96
N GLY A 111 23.38 -9.72 8.28
CA GLY A 111 22.32 -9.72 9.30
C GLY A 111 22.82 -9.50 10.73
N ASN A 112 24.07 -9.06 10.93
CA ASN A 112 24.59 -8.68 12.24
C ASN A 112 24.13 -7.29 12.63
N ARG A 113 23.89 -7.07 13.93
CA ARG A 113 23.59 -5.73 14.47
C ARG A 113 24.89 -4.92 14.55
N ILE A 114 24.90 -3.74 13.92
CA ILE A 114 26.10 -2.87 13.89
C ILE A 114 25.98 -1.61 14.77
N THR A 115 24.78 -1.20 15.15
CA THR A 115 24.56 -0.07 16.05
C THR A 115 24.93 -0.42 17.50
N LYS A 116 25.73 0.45 18.14
CA LYS A 116 26.27 0.24 19.50
C LYS A 116 25.27 0.52 20.63
N LYS A 117 24.19 1.25 20.35
CA LYS A 117 23.12 1.61 21.28
C LYS A 117 21.77 1.64 20.55
N PRO A 118 20.63 1.50 21.25
CA PRO A 118 19.32 1.67 20.64
C PRO A 118 19.03 3.13 20.30
N TYR A 119 18.28 3.35 19.22
CA TYR A 119 17.76 4.66 18.82
C TYR A 119 16.22 4.65 18.85
N THR A 120 15.60 5.83 18.97
CA THR A 120 14.15 5.96 18.81
C THR A 120 13.75 6.11 17.35
N PHE A 121 14.68 6.55 16.50
CA PHE A 121 14.51 6.69 15.06
C PHE A 121 15.79 6.35 14.31
N VAL A 122 15.68 5.65 13.19
CA VAL A 122 16.77 5.45 12.20
C VAL A 122 16.17 5.56 10.80
N SER A 123 16.67 6.47 9.95
CA SER A 123 16.24 6.57 8.55
C SER A 123 16.92 5.49 7.68
N ASN A 124 16.44 5.30 6.45
CA ASN A 124 17.20 4.50 5.48
C ASN A 124 18.51 5.21 5.12
N TYR A 125 19.53 4.44 4.77
CA TYR A 125 20.80 4.99 4.34
C TYR A 125 20.67 5.77 3.02
N ASN A 126 21.32 6.92 2.93
CA ASN A 126 21.49 7.67 1.70
C ASN A 126 22.91 8.24 1.64
N GLU A 127 23.62 7.94 0.55
CA GLU A 127 25.02 8.30 0.34
C GLU A 127 25.97 7.87 1.47
N GLY A 128 25.69 6.71 2.10
CA GLY A 128 26.49 6.13 3.17
C GLY A 128 26.26 6.74 4.55
N ARG A 129 25.12 7.43 4.74
CA ARG A 129 24.70 8.02 6.03
C ARG A 129 23.25 7.65 6.33
N ALA A 130 22.92 7.44 7.60
CA ALA A 130 21.55 7.35 8.08
C ALA A 130 21.33 8.37 9.20
N ILE A 131 20.15 8.99 9.23
CA ILE A 131 19.73 9.86 10.32
C ILE A 131 19.41 8.96 11.51
N VAL A 132 19.87 9.34 12.70
CA VAL A 132 19.50 8.68 13.96
C VAL A 132 18.86 9.67 14.91
N GLY A 133 17.83 9.24 15.65
CA GLY A 133 17.13 10.04 16.64
C GLY A 133 17.18 9.42 18.03
N ILE A 134 17.26 10.27 19.05
CA ILE A 134 17.08 9.91 20.45
C ILE A 134 16.12 10.89 21.14
N ASN A 135 15.51 10.48 22.25
CA ASN A 135 14.81 11.40 23.13
C ASN A 135 15.81 12.41 23.70
N ASP A 136 15.47 13.68 23.63
CA ASP A 136 16.21 14.71 24.35
C ASP A 136 16.01 14.53 25.87
N GLU A 137 17.10 14.65 26.64
CA GLU A 137 17.03 14.54 28.10
C GLU A 137 16.48 15.83 28.72
N GLU A 138 16.60 16.96 28.02
CA GLU A 138 16.21 18.29 28.51
C GLU A 138 14.83 18.75 28.03
N SER A 139 14.27 18.07 27.01
CA SER A 139 12.94 18.38 26.46
C SER A 139 12.19 17.12 26.04
N ALA A 140 10.87 17.21 25.88
CA ALA A 140 10.06 16.11 25.35
C ALA A 140 10.17 15.95 23.81
N SER A 141 11.26 16.43 23.21
CA SER A 141 11.49 16.41 21.76
C SER A 141 12.56 15.39 21.37
N TYR A 142 12.67 15.10 20.08
CA TYR A 142 13.73 14.25 19.54
C TYR A 142 14.85 15.10 19.00
N ILE A 143 16.09 14.68 19.25
CA ILE A 143 17.28 15.24 18.60
C ILE A 143 17.89 14.23 17.65
N TYR A 144 18.44 14.74 16.56
CA TYR A 144 18.91 13.98 15.41
C TYR A 144 20.41 14.16 15.19
N GLY A 145 21.03 13.08 14.71
CA GLY A 145 22.42 13.01 14.29
C GLY A 145 22.56 12.06 13.11
N TYR A 146 23.78 11.61 12.82
CA TYR A 146 24.07 10.73 11.68
C TYR A 146 25.02 9.60 12.04
N ILE A 147 24.74 8.41 11.50
CA ILE A 147 25.63 7.26 11.55
C ILE A 147 26.19 6.91 10.17
N ASP A 148 27.39 6.31 10.14
CA ASP A 148 28.00 5.73 8.94
C ASP A 148 27.49 4.31 8.66
N LEU A 149 27.98 3.71 7.56
CA LEU A 149 27.69 2.32 7.18
C LEU A 149 28.23 1.29 8.19
N GLN A 150 29.07 1.66 9.14
CA GLN A 150 29.55 0.78 10.21
C GLN A 150 28.76 0.99 11.51
N GLY A 151 27.71 1.83 11.49
CA GLY A 151 26.89 2.14 12.65
C GLY A 151 27.56 3.07 13.67
N ASN A 152 28.67 3.71 13.30
CA ASN A 152 29.32 4.72 14.14
C ASN A 152 28.65 6.07 13.96
N GLU A 153 28.44 6.81 15.06
CA GLU A 153 28.02 8.21 14.98
C GLU A 153 29.14 9.05 14.34
N VAL A 154 28.85 9.63 13.18
CA VAL A 154 29.67 10.68 12.54
C VAL A 154 29.29 12.04 13.14
N VAL A 155 28.00 12.22 13.39
CA VAL A 155 27.43 13.37 14.07
C VAL A 155 26.57 12.85 15.20
N SER A 156 26.97 13.11 16.44
CA SER A 156 26.14 12.74 17.59
C SER A 156 24.82 13.52 17.58
N PRO A 157 23.69 12.93 18.02
CA PRO A 157 22.42 13.62 18.03
C PRO A 157 22.46 14.95 18.79
N SER A 158 22.18 16.05 18.08
CA SER A 158 22.18 17.41 18.64
C SER A 158 21.29 18.41 17.88
N TYR A 159 20.71 18.01 16.74
CA TYR A 159 19.90 18.88 15.90
C TYR A 159 18.41 18.58 16.08
N ILE A 160 17.55 19.60 16.02
CA ILE A 160 16.10 19.41 16.19
C ILE A 160 15.41 18.88 14.93
N GLN A 161 16.07 18.97 13.76
CA GLN A 161 15.65 18.32 12.50
C GLN A 161 16.89 18.01 11.65
N ALA A 162 16.79 16.96 10.82
CA ALA A 162 17.85 16.52 9.92
C ALA A 162 17.26 15.99 8.61
N ASN A 163 17.86 16.37 7.48
CA ASN A 163 17.54 15.82 6.15
C ASN A 163 18.58 14.77 5.72
N ASP A 164 18.22 13.93 4.76
CA ASP A 164 19.15 12.99 4.13
C ASP A 164 20.29 13.74 3.41
N TYR A 165 21.46 13.10 3.32
CA TYR A 165 22.57 13.61 2.51
C TYR A 165 22.23 13.54 1.02
N ILE A 166 22.43 14.63 0.29
CA ILE A 166 22.25 14.73 -1.17
C ILE A 166 23.41 15.53 -1.75
N ASP A 167 24.05 14.99 -2.78
CA ASP A 167 25.27 15.54 -3.40
C ASP A 167 26.37 15.85 -2.36
N GLY A 168 26.48 14.99 -1.36
CA GLY A 168 27.47 15.08 -0.29
C GLY A 168 27.25 16.11 0.79
N VAL A 169 26.07 16.74 0.86
CA VAL A 169 25.71 17.66 1.93
C VAL A 169 24.39 17.31 2.57
N ALA A 170 24.18 17.72 3.82
CA ALA A 170 22.92 17.56 4.53
C ALA A 170 22.48 18.86 5.19
N LEU A 171 21.19 19.17 5.10
CA LEU A 171 20.60 20.31 5.79
C LEU A 171 20.06 19.85 7.15
N VAL A 172 20.44 20.56 8.21
CA VAL A 172 19.94 20.35 9.58
C VAL A 172 19.35 21.64 10.14
N LYS A 173 18.41 21.51 11.07
CA LYS A 173 17.88 22.64 11.86
C LYS A 173 18.52 22.59 13.24
N ILE A 174 19.24 23.65 13.60
CA ILE A 174 19.91 23.78 14.90
C ILE A 174 18.89 24.17 15.97
N LYS A 175 18.10 25.20 15.67
CA LYS A 175 17.06 25.77 16.53
C LYS A 175 16.08 26.53 15.66
N ASP A 176 15.07 27.14 16.26
CA ASP A 176 14.13 27.97 15.50
C ASP A 176 14.83 29.05 14.68
N ASN A 177 14.43 29.10 13.41
CA ASN A 177 14.95 29.95 12.36
C ASN A 177 16.44 29.81 12.01
N THR A 178 17.17 28.85 12.61
CA THR A 178 18.59 28.65 12.34
C THR A 178 18.85 27.26 11.76
N PHE A 179 19.31 27.23 10.52
CA PHE A 179 19.67 26.02 9.77
C PHE A 179 21.17 25.97 9.50
N ALA A 180 21.72 24.78 9.27
CA ALA A 180 23.10 24.60 8.83
C ALA A 180 23.21 23.55 7.73
N LEU A 181 24.12 23.78 6.80
CA LEU A 181 24.51 22.80 5.79
C LEU A 181 25.79 22.10 6.27
N LEU A 182 25.75 20.78 6.34
CA LEU A 182 26.85 19.93 6.76
C LEU A 182 27.52 19.27 5.55
N ASP A 183 28.83 19.05 5.63
CA ASP A 183 29.52 18.12 4.74
C ASP A 183 29.42 16.66 5.25
N LYS A 184 29.98 15.69 4.51
CA LYS A 184 29.94 14.27 4.89
C LYS A 184 30.66 13.94 6.18
N ASP A 185 31.61 14.76 6.62
CA ASP A 185 32.35 14.58 7.87
C ASP A 185 31.57 15.19 9.05
N GLY A 186 30.47 15.90 8.79
CA GLY A 186 29.61 16.51 9.79
C GLY A 186 29.98 17.95 10.12
N GLU A 187 30.92 18.54 9.39
CA GLU A 187 31.37 19.91 9.62
C GLU A 187 30.40 20.90 8.99
N ILE A 188 30.17 22.03 9.66
CA ILE A 188 29.27 23.08 9.18
C ILE A 188 29.95 23.83 8.03
N ILE A 189 29.38 23.71 6.84
CA ILE A 189 29.76 24.48 5.65
C ILE A 189 29.26 25.92 5.77
N ASN A 190 27.99 26.10 6.15
CA ASN A 190 27.36 27.40 6.30
C ASN A 190 26.12 27.33 7.22
N THR A 191 25.70 28.49 7.74
CA THR A 191 24.49 28.66 8.56
C THR A 191 23.54 29.66 7.93
N TYR A 192 22.25 29.42 8.07
CA TYR A 192 21.20 30.26 7.49
C TYR A 192 20.20 30.68 8.56
N GLU A 193 19.90 31.98 8.63
CA GLU A 193 18.91 32.56 9.54
C GLU A 193 17.64 32.88 8.76
N TYR A 194 16.77 31.88 8.62
CA TYR A 194 15.49 31.96 7.91
C TYR A 194 14.43 31.18 8.65
N PHE A 195 13.16 31.60 8.54
CA PHE A 195 12.04 30.83 9.07
C PHE A 195 12.01 29.40 8.54
N TYR A 196 12.32 29.23 7.26
CA TYR A 196 12.36 27.94 6.60
C TYR A 196 13.50 27.86 5.59
N VAL A 197 14.21 26.73 5.58
CA VAL A 197 15.09 26.29 4.51
C VAL A 197 14.72 24.86 4.16
N GLY A 198 14.44 24.60 2.88
CA GLY A 198 14.06 23.29 2.38
C GLY A 198 15.26 22.46 1.92
N GLN A 199 15.00 21.20 1.59
CA GLN A 199 16.00 20.22 1.19
C GLN A 199 16.93 20.74 0.07
N TYR A 200 18.21 20.40 0.21
CA TYR A 200 19.22 20.65 -0.80
C TYR A 200 18.96 19.84 -2.07
N GLY A 201 19.12 20.48 -3.23
CA GLY A 201 19.14 19.80 -4.53
C GLY A 201 20.03 20.54 -5.52
N GLU A 202 21.07 19.87 -6.01
CA GLU A 202 21.97 20.34 -7.06
C GLU A 202 22.48 21.80 -6.92
N GLY A 203 22.82 22.19 -5.69
CA GLY A 203 23.38 23.50 -5.34
C GLY A 203 22.39 24.56 -4.88
N LEU A 204 21.09 24.27 -4.84
CA LEU A 204 20.04 25.21 -4.45
C LEU A 204 19.16 24.63 -3.34
N MET A 205 18.64 25.52 -2.49
CA MET A 205 17.69 25.21 -1.41
C MET A 205 16.54 26.21 -1.44
N THR A 206 15.31 25.75 -1.19
CA THR A 206 14.19 26.67 -1.01
C THR A 206 14.31 27.42 0.31
N PHE A 207 13.78 28.64 0.39
CA PHE A 207 13.77 29.40 1.65
C PHE A 207 12.54 30.30 1.77
N ALA A 208 12.16 30.62 3.02
CA ALA A 208 11.15 31.63 3.37
C ALA A 208 11.60 32.47 4.59
N GLN A 209 11.20 33.73 4.62
CA GLN A 209 11.57 34.68 5.67
C GLN A 209 10.68 34.57 6.91
N ASP A 210 9.41 34.24 6.72
CA ASP A 210 8.38 34.05 7.75
C ASP A 210 7.33 33.05 7.25
N SER A 211 6.29 32.81 8.06
CA SER A 211 5.25 31.81 7.77
C SER A 211 4.36 32.13 6.57
N ASP A 212 4.26 33.41 6.18
CA ASP A 212 3.39 33.87 5.08
C ASP A 212 4.19 34.20 3.81
N SER A 213 5.52 34.17 3.91
CA SER A 213 6.43 34.49 2.83
C SER A 213 6.39 33.45 1.71
N PRO A 214 6.32 33.88 0.43
CA PRO A 214 6.52 32.96 -0.67
C PRO A 214 7.93 32.37 -0.66
N LEU A 215 8.08 31.21 -1.28
CA LEU A 215 9.35 30.51 -1.46
C LEU A 215 10.18 31.14 -2.57
N GLY A 216 11.48 31.25 -2.31
CA GLY A 216 12.55 31.52 -3.28
C GLY A 216 13.61 30.43 -3.20
N TYR A 217 14.74 30.63 -3.88
CA TYR A 217 15.90 29.73 -3.80
C TYR A 217 17.18 30.47 -3.45
N ILE A 218 17.93 29.93 -2.50
CA ILE A 218 19.30 30.33 -2.15
C ILE A 218 20.30 29.27 -2.60
N ASN A 219 21.55 29.68 -2.84
CA ASN A 219 22.67 28.75 -3.02
C ASN A 219 23.29 28.35 -1.67
N THR A 220 24.35 27.53 -1.71
CA THR A 220 25.09 27.08 -0.52
C THR A 220 25.72 28.22 0.30
N GLN A 221 26.01 29.36 -0.33
CA GLN A 221 26.55 30.55 0.34
C GLN A 221 25.46 31.41 0.98
N GLY A 222 24.17 31.09 0.76
CA GLY A 222 23.03 31.87 1.24
C GLY A 222 22.65 33.02 0.31
N GLU A 223 23.21 33.08 -0.89
CA GLU A 223 22.88 34.10 -1.88
C GLU A 223 21.56 33.75 -2.57
N VAL A 224 20.65 34.73 -2.68
CA VAL A 224 19.36 34.55 -3.34
C VAL A 224 19.54 34.45 -4.85
N ILE A 225 19.33 33.26 -5.40
CA ILE A 225 19.40 32.99 -6.85
C ILE A 225 18.05 33.23 -7.52
N ILE A 226 16.96 32.78 -6.88
CA ILE A 226 15.60 32.99 -7.37
C ILE A 226 14.80 33.71 -6.28
N LYS A 227 14.32 34.92 -6.59
CA LYS A 227 13.54 35.72 -5.65
C LYS A 227 12.23 35.02 -5.29
N GLN A 228 11.80 35.25 -4.06
CA GLN A 228 10.57 34.69 -3.50
C GLN A 228 9.34 35.08 -4.33
N LYS A 229 8.63 34.08 -4.85
CA LYS A 229 7.38 34.27 -5.62
C LYS A 229 6.47 33.04 -5.68
N PHE A 230 6.91 31.90 -5.14
CA PHE A 230 6.20 30.63 -5.25
C PHE A 230 5.45 30.31 -3.97
N SER A 231 4.22 29.80 -4.07
CA SER A 231 3.49 29.24 -2.93
C SER A 231 3.97 27.83 -2.57
N SER A 232 4.53 27.10 -3.53
CA SER A 232 5.15 25.80 -3.34
C SER A 232 6.29 25.59 -4.34
N ALA A 233 7.34 24.90 -3.92
CA ALA A 233 8.56 24.68 -4.68
C ALA A 233 9.29 23.41 -4.20
N THR A 234 9.64 22.51 -5.12
CA THR A 234 10.43 21.30 -4.81
C THR A 234 11.93 21.60 -4.82
N ALA A 235 12.75 20.72 -4.24
CA ALA A 235 14.20 20.76 -4.49
C ALA A 235 14.49 20.59 -5.99
N PHE A 236 15.64 21.10 -6.44
CA PHE A 236 16.11 20.89 -7.81
C PHE A 236 16.58 19.46 -7.99
N ARG A 237 16.18 18.84 -9.10
CA ARG A 237 16.61 17.50 -9.53
C ARG A 237 16.53 17.42 -11.05
N ASP A 238 17.56 16.82 -11.65
CA ASP A 238 17.78 16.78 -13.10
C ASP A 238 17.73 18.18 -13.75
N GLY A 239 18.26 19.20 -13.06
CA GLY A 239 18.33 20.59 -13.55
C GLY A 239 17.04 21.40 -13.46
N VAL A 240 15.94 20.84 -12.94
CA VAL A 240 14.64 21.53 -12.84
C VAL A 240 13.99 21.40 -11.47
N ALA A 241 13.02 22.27 -11.18
CA ALA A 241 12.16 22.18 -10.01
C ALA A 241 10.69 22.40 -10.39
N VAL A 242 9.78 21.73 -9.68
CA VAL A 242 8.33 21.92 -9.82
C VAL A 242 7.90 23.03 -8.87
N VAL A 243 7.10 23.98 -9.36
CA VAL A 243 6.67 25.16 -8.60
C VAL A 243 5.20 25.46 -8.82
N SER A 244 4.58 26.13 -7.84
CA SER A 244 3.23 26.72 -7.93
C SER A 244 3.27 28.17 -7.48
N THR A 245 2.41 29.00 -8.05
CA THR A 245 2.14 30.37 -7.60
C THR A 245 0.69 30.54 -7.12
N GLY A 246 -0.12 29.49 -7.20
CA GLY A 246 -1.54 29.53 -6.85
C GLY A 246 -1.80 29.24 -5.37
N GLN A 247 -3.03 29.51 -4.91
CA GLN A 247 -3.50 29.10 -3.59
C GLN A 247 -3.85 27.60 -3.58
N LEU A 248 -3.80 26.96 -2.41
CA LEU A 248 -3.79 25.50 -2.23
C LEU A 248 -4.89 24.74 -3.00
N PHE A 249 -6.11 25.27 -3.06
CA PHE A 249 -7.27 24.60 -3.68
C PHE A 249 -7.46 24.87 -5.17
N ASN A 250 -6.55 25.60 -5.83
CA ASN A 250 -6.51 25.92 -7.28
C ASN A 250 -5.08 26.11 -7.79
N SER A 251 -4.13 25.41 -7.16
CA SER A 251 -2.72 25.49 -7.50
C SER A 251 -2.45 24.88 -8.86
N LYS A 252 -1.98 25.72 -9.78
CA LYS A 252 -1.43 25.28 -11.06
C LYS A 252 0.08 25.18 -10.95
N TYR A 253 0.60 24.05 -11.37
CA TYR A 253 2.01 23.71 -11.29
C TYR A 253 2.69 23.98 -12.62
N GLY A 254 3.91 24.50 -12.54
CA GLY A 254 4.84 24.69 -13.64
C GLY A 254 6.20 24.09 -13.29
N VAL A 255 7.14 24.19 -14.22
CA VAL A 255 8.52 23.72 -14.04
C VAL A 255 9.46 24.87 -14.36
N ILE A 256 10.47 25.07 -13.52
CA ILE A 256 11.50 26.08 -13.73
C ILE A 256 12.88 25.43 -13.87
N ASP A 257 13.77 26.10 -14.60
CA ASP A 257 15.20 25.83 -14.59
C ASP A 257 15.90 26.51 -13.39
N LYS A 258 17.21 26.25 -13.22
CA LYS A 258 18.03 26.83 -12.14
C LYS A 258 18.14 28.36 -12.16
N THR A 259 17.77 29.01 -13.26
CA THR A 259 17.71 30.49 -13.35
C THR A 259 16.36 31.05 -12.92
N GLY A 260 15.37 30.19 -12.67
CA GLY A 260 14.01 30.56 -12.32
C GLY A 260 13.12 30.86 -13.52
N LYS A 261 13.58 30.54 -14.74
CA LYS A 261 12.78 30.65 -15.97
C LYS A 261 11.89 29.42 -16.12
N TYR A 262 10.64 29.62 -16.52
CA TYR A 262 9.72 28.53 -16.79
C TYR A 262 10.18 27.69 -18.00
N VAL A 263 10.34 26.40 -17.76
CA VAL A 263 10.37 25.33 -18.76
C VAL A 263 8.94 24.97 -19.16
N TYR A 264 8.04 24.92 -18.18
CA TYR A 264 6.60 24.79 -18.36
C TYR A 264 5.90 25.86 -17.52
N GLU A 265 5.00 26.61 -18.16
CA GLU A 265 4.15 27.58 -17.46
C GLU A 265 3.22 26.88 -16.46
N PRO A 266 2.84 27.56 -15.36
CA PRO A 266 2.00 26.97 -14.32
C PRO A 266 0.54 26.84 -14.77
N ILE A 267 0.27 25.81 -15.58
CA ILE A 267 -1.06 25.51 -16.12
C ILE A 267 -1.58 24.11 -15.75
N PHE A 268 -0.73 23.26 -15.17
CA PHE A 268 -1.04 21.85 -14.92
C PHE A 268 -1.63 21.66 -13.52
N SER A 269 -2.59 20.75 -13.36
CA SER A 269 -3.14 20.38 -12.04
C SER A 269 -2.13 19.57 -11.22
N ARG A 270 -1.25 18.83 -11.90
CA ARG A 270 -0.21 18.01 -11.28
C ARG A 270 0.99 17.86 -12.20
N ILE A 271 2.18 17.83 -11.61
CA ILE A 271 3.43 17.56 -12.34
C ILE A 271 4.24 16.57 -11.52
N GLU A 272 4.67 15.48 -12.15
CA GLU A 272 5.52 14.46 -11.53
C GLU A 272 6.83 14.36 -12.29
N GLN A 273 7.95 14.56 -11.61
CA GLN A 273 9.27 14.30 -12.17
C GLN A 273 9.53 12.80 -12.16
N LEU A 274 9.63 12.21 -13.36
CA LEU A 274 9.71 10.75 -13.58
C LEU A 274 11.15 10.24 -13.67
N GLY A 275 12.15 11.11 -13.48
CA GLY A 275 13.57 10.78 -13.70
C GLY A 275 13.96 10.67 -15.17
N GLU A 276 15.26 10.44 -15.40
CA GLU A 276 15.86 10.31 -16.73
C GLU A 276 15.52 11.45 -17.72
N GLY A 277 15.30 12.66 -17.21
CA GLY A 277 14.95 13.82 -18.02
C GLY A 277 13.47 13.92 -18.40
N ARG A 278 12.55 13.28 -17.66
CA ARG A 278 11.12 13.20 -17.99
C ARG A 278 10.19 13.68 -16.90
N VAL A 279 9.02 14.11 -17.33
CA VAL A 279 7.95 14.62 -16.48
C VAL A 279 6.59 14.14 -16.95
N ALA A 280 5.70 13.78 -16.03
CA ALA A 280 4.27 13.64 -16.30
C ALA A 280 3.60 14.99 -16.10
N LEU A 281 2.90 15.47 -17.13
CA LEU A 281 2.13 16.71 -17.15
C LEU A 281 0.65 16.35 -17.01
N GLY A 282 0.05 16.66 -15.87
CA GLY A 282 -1.34 16.33 -15.55
C GLY A 282 -2.29 17.48 -15.84
N LEU A 283 -3.39 17.17 -16.52
CA LEU A 283 -4.59 18.00 -16.57
C LEU A 283 -5.73 17.28 -15.87
N PRO A 284 -6.68 18.01 -15.27
CA PRO A 284 -7.84 17.38 -14.67
C PRO A 284 -8.65 16.59 -15.72
N LEU A 285 -9.24 15.46 -15.34
CA LEU A 285 -10.19 14.75 -16.20
C LEU A 285 -11.53 15.49 -16.31
N ASP A 286 -11.89 16.22 -15.26
CA ASP A 286 -13.08 17.07 -15.19
C ASP A 286 -12.70 18.44 -14.63
N ASP A 287 -12.99 19.50 -15.37
CA ASP A 287 -12.70 20.88 -14.99
C ASP A 287 -13.53 21.32 -13.77
N ASP A 288 -14.68 20.70 -13.53
CA ASP A 288 -15.50 20.96 -12.34
C ASP A 288 -14.92 20.27 -11.10
N VAL A 289 -14.02 19.30 -11.26
CA VAL A 289 -13.36 18.60 -10.15
C VAL A 289 -11.87 18.34 -10.34
N PRO A 290 -11.05 19.42 -10.38
CA PRO A 290 -9.71 19.35 -10.94
C PRO A 290 -8.65 18.61 -10.10
N TYR A 291 -9.01 18.13 -8.90
CA TYR A 291 -8.10 17.44 -7.97
C TYR A 291 -8.25 15.93 -7.92
N TRP A 292 -9.36 15.38 -8.45
CA TRP A 292 -9.72 13.99 -8.18
C TRP A 292 -8.92 13.01 -9.03
N THR A 293 -8.79 13.32 -10.31
CA THR A 293 -8.09 12.48 -11.27
C THR A 293 -7.45 13.35 -12.33
N SER A 294 -6.24 12.98 -12.76
CA SER A 294 -5.54 13.68 -13.82
C SER A 294 -5.22 12.73 -14.97
N ILE A 295 -5.34 13.25 -16.18
CA ILE A 295 -4.85 12.60 -17.38
C ILE A 295 -3.49 13.19 -17.74
N TYR A 296 -2.52 12.33 -17.99
CA TYR A 296 -1.13 12.70 -18.13
C TYR A 296 -0.66 12.64 -19.58
N ALA A 297 0.15 13.64 -19.94
CA ALA A 297 1.05 13.62 -21.09
C ALA A 297 2.50 13.53 -20.59
N ILE A 298 3.40 13.03 -21.44
CA ILE A 298 4.84 13.01 -21.14
C ILE A 298 5.50 14.26 -21.71
N GLY A 299 6.32 14.90 -20.89
CA GLY A 299 7.22 15.99 -21.28
C GLY A 299 8.69 15.67 -21.01
N ASP A 300 9.57 16.58 -21.42
CA ASP A 300 10.99 16.58 -21.06
C ASP A 300 11.42 17.90 -20.40
N PHE A 301 12.61 17.91 -19.79
CA PHE A 301 13.14 19.10 -19.13
C PHE A 301 13.65 20.19 -20.10
N SER A 302 13.48 20.00 -21.42
CA SER A 302 13.67 21.04 -22.43
C SER A 302 12.37 21.76 -22.80
N GLY A 303 11.25 21.40 -22.18
CA GLY A 303 9.94 22.03 -22.43
C GLY A 303 9.14 21.39 -23.56
N ASN A 304 9.58 20.25 -24.10
CA ASN A 304 8.86 19.59 -25.19
C ASN A 304 7.75 18.70 -24.63
N LYS A 305 6.52 18.81 -25.15
CA LYS A 305 5.47 17.81 -24.90
C LYS A 305 5.64 16.65 -25.89
N LEU A 306 5.97 15.47 -25.36
CA LEU A 306 6.34 14.28 -26.12
C LEU A 306 5.12 13.39 -26.46
N SER A 307 4.04 13.47 -25.69
CA SER A 307 2.80 12.73 -25.96
C SER A 307 1.53 13.59 -25.82
N ASN A 308 0.40 13.05 -26.25
CA ASN A 308 -0.92 13.57 -25.88
C ASN A 308 -1.27 13.16 -24.44
N PHE A 309 -2.28 13.82 -23.86
CA PHE A 309 -2.87 13.44 -22.58
C PHE A 309 -3.73 12.20 -22.77
N LYS A 310 -3.24 11.05 -22.32
CA LYS A 310 -3.92 9.76 -22.50
C LYS A 310 -3.61 8.73 -21.43
N TYR A 311 -2.75 9.06 -20.47
CA TYR A 311 -2.32 8.14 -19.42
C TYR A 311 -3.04 8.48 -18.12
N LEU A 312 -3.56 7.47 -17.43
CA LEU A 312 -4.14 7.63 -16.08
C LEU A 312 -3.06 7.52 -14.99
N SER A 313 -1.99 6.80 -15.27
CA SER A 313 -0.82 6.68 -14.39
C SER A 313 0.45 6.54 -15.20
N VAL A 314 1.58 7.02 -14.65
CA VAL A 314 2.91 6.86 -15.22
C VAL A 314 3.92 6.71 -14.08
N ASP A 315 4.66 5.61 -14.07
CA ASP A 315 5.74 5.36 -13.11
C ASP A 315 7.04 6.09 -13.51
N ASN A 316 8.01 6.12 -12.61
CA ASN A 316 9.35 6.61 -12.91
C ASN A 316 10.01 5.80 -14.05
N TYR A 317 10.78 6.49 -14.88
CA TYR A 317 11.61 5.86 -15.89
C TYR A 317 12.79 5.12 -15.24
N LYS A 318 13.00 3.88 -15.66
CA LYS A 318 14.15 3.04 -15.32
C LYS A 318 14.67 2.39 -16.59
N GLU A 319 15.93 2.65 -16.93
CA GLU A 319 16.58 2.16 -18.14
C GLU A 319 15.82 2.54 -19.43
N GLY A 320 15.22 3.73 -19.45
CA GLY A 320 14.47 4.27 -20.57
C GLY A 320 13.07 3.72 -20.80
N LEU A 321 12.54 2.95 -19.84
CA LEU A 321 11.15 2.47 -19.82
C LEU A 321 10.43 2.98 -18.57
N ALA A 322 9.15 3.29 -18.71
CA ALA A 322 8.25 3.54 -17.57
C ALA A 322 7.00 2.67 -17.74
N SER A 323 6.41 2.19 -16.63
CA SER A 323 5.05 1.66 -16.65
C SER A 323 4.07 2.82 -16.82
N ALA A 324 3.00 2.60 -17.58
CA ALA A 324 1.90 3.54 -17.68
C ALA A 324 0.59 2.77 -17.89
N SER A 325 -0.54 3.42 -17.63
CA SER A 325 -1.86 2.83 -17.87
C SER A 325 -2.81 3.78 -18.59
N ASP A 326 -3.76 3.21 -19.32
CA ASP A 326 -5.01 3.86 -19.72
C ASP A 326 -6.17 3.31 -18.87
N ASN A 327 -7.42 3.50 -19.33
CA ASN A 327 -8.62 3.03 -18.62
C ASN A 327 -8.73 1.49 -18.57
N LYS A 328 -8.05 0.77 -19.46
CA LYS A 328 -8.22 -0.68 -19.63
C LYS A 328 -6.93 -1.46 -19.51
N TYR A 329 -5.80 -0.90 -19.88
CA TYR A 329 -4.52 -1.60 -19.99
C TYR A 329 -3.41 -0.90 -19.23
N THR A 330 -2.48 -1.71 -18.74
CA THR A 330 -1.16 -1.31 -18.24
C THR A 330 -0.08 -1.83 -19.18
N PHE A 331 0.90 -0.99 -19.50
CA PHE A 331 1.95 -1.27 -20.49
C PHE A 331 3.21 -0.44 -20.23
N PHE A 332 4.30 -0.76 -20.92
CA PHE A 332 5.50 0.08 -20.91
C PHE A 332 5.44 1.19 -21.95
N ILE A 333 5.99 2.36 -21.61
CA ILE A 333 6.26 3.47 -22.53
C ILE A 333 7.76 3.75 -22.64
N ASP A 334 8.20 4.19 -23.83
CA ASP A 334 9.56 4.67 -24.06
C ASP A 334 9.73 6.13 -23.64
N LYS A 335 10.97 6.63 -23.67
CA LYS A 335 11.29 8.05 -23.39
C LYS A 335 10.57 9.07 -24.29
N ASN A 336 9.85 8.68 -25.33
CA ASN A 336 9.06 9.62 -26.13
C ASN A 336 7.57 9.54 -25.76
N GLY A 337 7.21 8.80 -24.70
CA GLY A 337 5.82 8.55 -24.34
C GLY A 337 5.10 7.68 -25.37
N ASN A 338 5.81 6.79 -26.08
CA ASN A 338 5.18 5.82 -26.98
C ASN A 338 5.10 4.45 -26.31
N ILE A 339 3.96 3.77 -26.50
CA ILE A 339 3.77 2.41 -26.02
C ILE A 339 4.79 1.48 -26.68
N VAL A 340 5.48 0.68 -25.86
CA VAL A 340 6.48 -0.30 -26.29
C VAL A 340 5.79 -1.61 -26.65
N THR A 341 5.31 -1.72 -27.88
CA THR A 341 4.45 -2.83 -28.33
C THR A 341 5.12 -4.21 -28.43
N ASN A 342 6.44 -4.27 -28.27
CA ASN A 342 7.18 -5.54 -28.21
C ASN A 342 7.40 -6.04 -26.77
N LEU A 343 6.79 -5.37 -25.79
CA LEU A 343 6.67 -5.81 -24.40
C LEU A 343 5.17 -6.06 -24.09
N PRO A 344 4.86 -6.75 -22.98
CA PRO A 344 3.48 -7.06 -22.63
C PRO A 344 2.60 -5.81 -22.46
N ILE A 345 1.38 -5.92 -22.95
CA ILE A 345 0.24 -5.04 -22.66
C ILE A 345 -0.76 -5.90 -21.91
N VAL A 346 -1.15 -5.46 -20.72
CA VAL A 346 -1.89 -6.27 -19.76
C VAL A 346 -3.20 -5.59 -19.41
N GLU A 347 -4.31 -6.30 -19.45
CA GLU A 347 -5.62 -5.77 -19.07
C GLU A 347 -5.71 -5.60 -17.54
N GLY A 348 -6.18 -4.43 -17.11
CA GLY A 348 -6.29 -4.01 -15.73
C GLY A 348 -5.44 -2.79 -15.39
N SER A 349 -5.66 -2.26 -14.19
CA SER A 349 -4.98 -1.07 -13.67
C SER A 349 -3.86 -1.47 -12.71
N GLY A 350 -2.71 -0.81 -12.77
CA GLY A 350 -1.60 -1.05 -11.86
C GLY A 350 -0.26 -0.73 -12.52
N ASN A 351 0.75 -1.55 -12.27
CA ASN A 351 2.08 -1.31 -12.82
C ASN A 351 2.83 -2.57 -13.27
N LEU A 352 3.74 -2.36 -14.22
CA LEU A 352 4.67 -3.36 -14.74
C LEU A 352 6.11 -2.97 -14.40
N GLU A 353 6.89 -3.91 -13.90
CA GLU A 353 8.29 -3.68 -13.55
C GLU A 353 9.17 -4.77 -14.17
N CYS A 354 10.22 -4.35 -14.87
CA CYS A 354 11.26 -5.28 -15.33
C CYS A 354 12.14 -5.69 -14.13
N ILE A 355 12.19 -6.99 -13.86
CA ILE A 355 12.94 -7.59 -12.76
C ILE A 355 13.74 -8.80 -13.27
N HIS A 356 15.03 -8.56 -13.52
CA HIS A 356 15.91 -9.53 -14.18
C HIS A 356 15.33 -9.99 -15.54
N ASP A 357 15.05 -11.29 -15.71
CA ASP A 357 14.52 -11.88 -16.94
C ASP A 357 12.98 -11.90 -17.02
N LEU A 358 12.29 -11.44 -15.98
CA LEU A 358 10.83 -11.40 -15.89
C LEU A 358 10.31 -9.96 -15.82
N ILE A 359 9.00 -9.84 -15.99
CA ILE A 359 8.23 -8.64 -15.68
C ILE A 359 7.30 -9.01 -14.53
N ARG A 360 7.39 -8.27 -13.43
CA ARG A 360 6.40 -8.27 -12.35
C ARG A 360 5.23 -7.41 -12.78
N ALA A 361 4.06 -8.01 -12.84
CA ALA A 361 2.80 -7.32 -13.10
C ALA A 361 2.03 -7.24 -11.79
N ASN A 362 1.86 -6.04 -11.25
CA ASN A 362 0.95 -5.77 -10.14
C ASN A 362 -0.31 -5.14 -10.72
N ILE A 363 -1.32 -5.96 -10.99
CA ILE A 363 -2.49 -5.54 -11.75
C ILE A 363 -3.74 -5.87 -10.97
N ASP A 364 -4.57 -4.86 -10.73
CA ASP A 364 -5.80 -4.94 -9.96
C ASP A 364 -5.58 -5.66 -8.61
N TYR A 365 -4.53 -5.25 -7.89
CA TYR A 365 -4.07 -5.82 -6.61
C TYR A 365 -3.63 -7.29 -6.66
N ILE A 366 -3.39 -7.86 -7.85
CA ILE A 366 -2.80 -9.19 -8.02
C ILE A 366 -1.40 -9.06 -8.60
N THR A 367 -0.41 -9.55 -7.85
CA THR A 367 0.97 -9.69 -8.34
C THR A 367 1.16 -11.02 -9.05
N TYR A 368 1.72 -10.98 -10.25
CA TYR A 368 2.08 -12.16 -11.03
C TYR A 368 3.25 -11.87 -11.98
N TYR A 369 3.79 -12.91 -12.60
CA TYR A 369 5.03 -12.83 -13.37
C TYR A 369 4.84 -13.26 -14.82
N ILE A 370 5.36 -12.45 -15.74
CA ILE A 370 5.29 -12.68 -17.18
C ILE A 370 6.68 -12.54 -17.81
N LYS A 371 6.92 -13.26 -18.90
CA LYS A 371 8.11 -13.04 -19.73
C LYS A 371 7.92 -11.80 -20.60
N PRO A 372 9.01 -11.16 -21.08
CA PRO A 372 8.92 -10.11 -22.11
C PRO A 372 8.13 -10.51 -23.37
N SER A 373 8.04 -11.81 -23.66
CA SER A 373 7.22 -12.35 -24.75
C SER A 373 5.71 -12.35 -24.48
N GLY A 374 5.26 -11.94 -23.29
CA GLY A 374 3.86 -12.02 -22.84
C GLY A 374 3.45 -13.37 -22.23
N LYS A 375 4.35 -14.35 -22.18
CA LYS A 375 4.04 -15.66 -21.58
C LYS A 375 3.96 -15.54 -20.06
N VAL A 376 2.82 -15.86 -19.46
CA VAL A 376 2.68 -15.98 -18.00
C VAL A 376 3.59 -17.09 -17.48
N VAL A 377 4.39 -16.75 -16.48
CA VAL A 377 5.30 -17.67 -15.76
C VAL A 377 4.62 -18.21 -14.52
N TYR A 378 3.98 -17.32 -13.75
CA TYR A 378 3.25 -17.67 -12.55
C TYR A 378 2.14 -16.66 -12.33
N LYS A 379 0.98 -17.12 -11.87
CA LYS A 379 -0.12 -16.32 -11.33
C LYS A 379 -0.67 -17.06 -10.10
N PRO A 380 -1.06 -16.36 -9.02
CA PRO A 380 -1.70 -16.99 -7.87
C PRO A 380 -2.92 -17.83 -8.27
N ASN A 381 -3.16 -18.92 -7.55
CA ASN A 381 -4.34 -19.75 -7.78
C ASN A 381 -5.62 -18.97 -7.45
N GLU A 382 -6.60 -19.03 -8.35
CA GLU A 382 -7.92 -18.41 -8.15
C GLU A 382 -8.83 -19.30 -7.30
N THR A 383 -8.63 -20.62 -7.36
CA THR A 383 -9.41 -21.61 -6.61
C THR A 383 -8.68 -22.07 -5.35
N ILE A 384 -9.36 -22.01 -4.21
CA ILE A 384 -8.95 -22.51 -2.90
C ILE A 384 -9.78 -23.75 -2.58
N LYS A 385 -9.13 -24.87 -2.28
CA LYS A 385 -9.82 -26.08 -1.82
C LYS A 385 -10.18 -25.94 -0.33
N LEU A 386 -11.45 -26.12 0.01
CA LEU A 386 -11.92 -26.14 1.40
C LEU A 386 -11.74 -27.54 2.01
N ASN A 387 -12.16 -28.57 1.26
CA ASN A 387 -11.96 -29.98 1.56
C ASN A 387 -12.01 -30.81 0.27
N ASN A 388 -12.21 -32.12 0.36
CA ASN A 388 -12.33 -33.00 -0.81
C ASN A 388 -13.60 -32.80 -1.65
N LYS A 389 -14.59 -32.07 -1.12
CA LYS A 389 -15.89 -31.82 -1.75
C LYS A 389 -16.01 -30.39 -2.28
N TYR A 390 -15.64 -29.40 -1.48
CA TYR A 390 -15.90 -27.98 -1.75
C TYR A 390 -14.63 -27.20 -2.08
N SER A 391 -14.79 -26.20 -2.94
CA SER A 391 -13.78 -25.18 -3.22
C SER A 391 -14.42 -23.80 -3.39
N ILE A 392 -13.62 -22.76 -3.27
CA ILE A 392 -14.01 -21.38 -3.58
C ILE A 392 -13.10 -20.85 -4.67
N THR A 393 -13.69 -20.26 -5.70
CA THR A 393 -12.99 -19.58 -6.79
C THR A 393 -13.17 -18.07 -6.64
N LYS A 394 -12.07 -17.32 -6.63
CA LYS A 394 -12.04 -15.85 -6.62
C LYS A 394 -12.29 -15.33 -8.04
N LEU A 395 -13.44 -14.68 -8.25
CA LEU A 395 -13.84 -14.10 -9.53
C LEU A 395 -13.67 -12.58 -9.51
N LYS A 396 -13.29 -12.00 -10.65
CA LYS A 396 -13.08 -10.56 -10.82
C LYS A 396 -14.27 -9.92 -11.54
N PHE A 397 -14.74 -8.78 -11.01
CA PHE A 397 -15.69 -7.88 -11.65
C PHE A 397 -15.12 -6.46 -11.63
N LYS A 398 -14.84 -5.90 -12.82
CA LYS A 398 -14.27 -4.56 -13.00
C LYS A 398 -14.92 -3.85 -14.20
N PRO A 399 -16.16 -3.35 -14.05
CA PRO A 399 -16.86 -2.67 -15.14
C PRO A 399 -16.27 -1.29 -15.46
N ASN A 400 -15.55 -0.67 -14.51
CA ASN A 400 -14.97 0.66 -14.61
C ASN A 400 -13.58 0.68 -13.94
N TYR A 401 -12.69 1.59 -14.33
CA TYR A 401 -11.35 1.67 -13.74
C TYR A 401 -11.35 2.02 -12.25
N ASN A 402 -12.38 2.73 -11.77
CA ASN A 402 -12.59 3.10 -10.36
C ASN A 402 -13.42 2.07 -9.56
N TYR A 403 -13.86 0.97 -10.18
CA TYR A 403 -14.69 -0.05 -9.53
C TYR A 403 -14.11 -1.44 -9.73
N LEU A 404 -13.64 -2.07 -8.66
CA LEU A 404 -13.07 -3.42 -8.68
C LEU A 404 -13.64 -4.25 -7.54
N VAL A 405 -14.18 -5.43 -7.86
CA VAL A 405 -14.65 -6.39 -6.88
C VAL A 405 -14.07 -7.75 -7.20
N TYR A 406 -13.45 -8.37 -6.20
CA TYR A 406 -13.24 -9.80 -6.18
C TYR A 406 -14.30 -10.47 -5.32
N PHE A 407 -15.02 -11.43 -5.89
CA PHE A 407 -16.13 -12.10 -5.21
C PHE A 407 -15.97 -13.62 -5.20
N PRO A 408 -16.50 -14.30 -4.16
CA PRO A 408 -16.38 -15.74 -4.02
C PRO A 408 -17.42 -16.46 -4.87
N LYS A 409 -16.99 -17.53 -5.54
CA LYS A 409 -17.86 -18.55 -6.11
C LYS A 409 -17.57 -19.90 -5.45
N VAL A 410 -18.57 -20.49 -4.82
CA VAL A 410 -18.50 -21.85 -4.26
C VAL A 410 -18.74 -22.89 -5.36
N ASP A 411 -17.92 -23.93 -5.37
CA ASP A 411 -18.06 -25.10 -6.24
C ASP A 411 -18.05 -26.38 -5.39
N GLY A 412 -18.76 -27.42 -5.85
CA GLY A 412 -18.70 -28.78 -5.29
C GLY A 412 -19.98 -29.27 -4.59
N LEU A 413 -21.06 -28.51 -4.71
CA LEU A 413 -22.36 -28.91 -4.19
C LEU A 413 -23.01 -29.94 -5.12
N SER A 414 -23.65 -30.95 -4.52
CA SER A 414 -24.38 -31.99 -5.26
C SER A 414 -25.60 -31.43 -5.98
N ASN A 415 -26.27 -30.43 -5.39
CA ASN A 415 -27.41 -29.75 -5.99
C ASN A 415 -26.95 -28.44 -6.65
N LYS A 416 -26.93 -28.41 -7.99
CA LYS A 416 -26.47 -27.24 -8.76
C LYS A 416 -27.39 -26.04 -8.69
N ASN A 417 -28.68 -26.23 -8.43
CA ASN A 417 -29.58 -25.09 -8.22
C ASN A 417 -29.24 -24.39 -6.89
N VAL A 418 -28.94 -25.16 -5.84
CA VAL A 418 -28.48 -24.60 -4.55
C VAL A 418 -27.13 -23.91 -4.70
N GLU A 419 -26.19 -24.52 -5.44
CA GLU A 419 -24.89 -23.91 -5.76
C GLU A 419 -25.03 -22.56 -6.47
N ASN A 420 -25.89 -22.50 -7.50
CA ASN A 420 -26.14 -21.28 -8.25
C ASN A 420 -26.77 -20.20 -7.36
N ASN A 421 -27.76 -20.55 -6.54
CA ASN A 421 -28.41 -19.60 -5.63
C ASN A 421 -27.42 -19.02 -4.61
N ILE A 422 -26.51 -19.84 -4.05
CA ILE A 422 -25.43 -19.35 -3.17
C ILE A 422 -24.56 -18.35 -3.93
N ASN A 423 -24.12 -18.72 -5.13
CA ASN A 423 -23.19 -17.91 -5.93
C ASN A 423 -23.79 -16.59 -6.41
N GLU A 424 -25.07 -16.58 -6.78
CA GLU A 424 -25.82 -15.35 -7.11
C GLU A 424 -25.87 -14.41 -5.90
N LYS A 425 -26.27 -14.93 -4.73
CA LYS A 425 -26.31 -14.14 -3.50
C LYS A 425 -24.94 -13.64 -3.06
N LEU A 426 -23.89 -14.45 -3.19
CA LEU A 426 -22.52 -14.02 -2.89
C LEU A 426 -22.06 -12.91 -3.84
N ARG A 427 -22.39 -12.98 -5.13
CA ARG A 427 -22.10 -11.91 -6.08
C ARG A 427 -22.83 -10.63 -5.70
N GLU A 428 -24.12 -10.70 -5.39
CA GLU A 428 -24.92 -9.55 -4.94
C GLU A 428 -24.33 -8.91 -3.68
N MET A 429 -23.98 -9.72 -2.66
CA MET A 429 -23.41 -9.23 -1.40
C MET A 429 -22.01 -8.63 -1.55
N SER A 430 -21.26 -8.99 -2.60
CA SER A 430 -19.89 -8.50 -2.85
C SER A 430 -19.87 -7.11 -3.49
N CYS A 431 -20.96 -6.73 -4.14
CA CYS A 431 -21.05 -5.46 -4.83
C CYS A 431 -21.59 -4.37 -3.90
N PHE A 432 -21.08 -3.16 -4.07
CA PHE A 432 -21.56 -1.97 -3.38
C PHE A 432 -22.12 -0.96 -4.37
N ILE A 433 -23.22 -0.31 -3.99
CA ILE A 433 -23.73 0.88 -4.64
C ILE A 433 -24.02 1.92 -3.55
N PRO A 434 -23.56 3.18 -3.73
CA PRO A 434 -23.87 4.25 -2.79
C PRO A 434 -25.38 4.41 -2.59
N ASN A 435 -25.82 4.65 -1.35
CA ASN A 435 -27.22 4.92 -0.98
C ASN A 435 -28.22 3.77 -1.19
N MET A 436 -27.78 2.52 -1.37
CA MET A 436 -28.69 1.38 -1.45
C MET A 436 -29.00 0.77 -0.07
N GLU A 437 -30.28 0.48 0.18
CA GLU A 437 -30.70 -0.32 1.33
C GLU A 437 -30.23 -1.76 1.19
N ALA A 438 -29.79 -2.36 2.31
CA ALA A 438 -29.34 -3.75 2.37
C ALA A 438 -30.43 -4.72 1.85
N GLY A 439 -30.09 -5.56 0.87
CA GLY A 439 -30.99 -6.58 0.32
C GLY A 439 -31.79 -6.15 -0.93
N SER A 440 -31.50 -4.97 -1.49
CA SER A 440 -32.03 -4.58 -2.80
C SER A 440 -31.36 -5.41 -3.91
N ILE A 441 -32.15 -5.92 -4.87
CA ILE A 441 -31.65 -6.62 -6.06
C ILE A 441 -30.96 -5.58 -6.95
N VAL A 442 -29.73 -5.87 -7.39
CA VAL A 442 -28.91 -4.92 -8.12
C VAL A 442 -28.58 -5.44 -9.52
N ASP A 443 -29.12 -4.77 -10.54
CA ASP A 443 -28.42 -4.61 -11.81
C ASP A 443 -27.43 -3.45 -11.66
N LEU A 444 -26.14 -3.76 -11.52
CA LEU A 444 -25.07 -2.74 -11.54
C LEU A 444 -24.98 -2.22 -12.97
N GLU A 445 -25.58 -1.06 -13.24
CA GLU A 445 -25.50 -0.38 -14.54
C GLU A 445 -24.21 0.45 -14.71
N ILE A 446 -23.13 0.10 -14.00
CA ILE A 446 -21.83 0.78 -14.17
C ILE A 446 -21.21 0.35 -15.52
N THR A 447 -20.85 1.32 -16.35
CA THR A 447 -20.18 1.12 -17.63
C THR A 447 -18.72 1.60 -17.61
N GLU A 448 -17.96 1.25 -18.66
CA GLU A 448 -16.54 1.64 -18.76
C GLU A 448 -16.35 3.16 -18.97
N ASP A 449 -17.37 3.84 -19.50
CA ASP A 449 -17.33 5.26 -19.85
C ASP A 449 -17.86 6.17 -18.73
N ASP A 450 -18.41 5.59 -17.66
CA ASP A 450 -18.95 6.35 -16.54
C ASP A 450 -17.85 7.12 -15.79
N VAL A 451 -18.13 8.37 -15.49
CA VAL A 451 -17.30 9.21 -14.60
C VAL A 451 -17.81 9.01 -13.17
N LEU A 452 -17.19 8.08 -12.45
CA LEU A 452 -17.51 7.85 -11.04
C LEU A 452 -16.85 8.91 -10.15
N GLU A 453 -17.59 9.44 -9.18
CA GLU A 453 -17.09 10.38 -8.16
C GLU A 453 -16.42 9.67 -6.96
N TYR A 454 -16.15 8.38 -7.09
CA TYR A 454 -15.63 7.53 -6.03
C TYR A 454 -14.79 6.38 -6.59
N ASN A 455 -13.94 5.82 -5.73
CA ASN A 455 -13.36 4.49 -5.90
C ASN A 455 -14.09 3.48 -5.02
N TYR A 456 -14.34 2.28 -5.55
CA TYR A 456 -14.76 1.13 -4.76
C TYR A 456 -13.87 -0.08 -5.04
N ASN A 457 -13.29 -0.62 -3.98
CA ASN A 457 -12.51 -1.86 -4.03
C ASN A 457 -13.13 -2.88 -3.07
N GLY A 458 -13.55 -4.03 -3.57
CA GLY A 458 -14.10 -5.14 -2.81
C GLY A 458 -13.25 -6.41 -2.92
N ASP A 459 -13.13 -7.15 -1.83
CA ASP A 459 -12.46 -8.46 -1.78
C ASP A 459 -13.09 -9.34 -0.70
N PHE A 460 -12.69 -10.61 -0.63
CA PHE A 460 -13.12 -11.52 0.42
C PHE A 460 -11.99 -12.40 0.92
N GLN A 461 -12.17 -12.93 2.13
CA GLN A 461 -11.37 -14.00 2.71
C GLN A 461 -12.26 -15.08 3.30
N ILE A 462 -11.70 -16.27 3.51
CA ILE A 462 -12.38 -17.35 4.23
C ILE A 462 -12.07 -17.16 5.71
N GLU A 463 -13.09 -16.78 6.48
CA GLU A 463 -12.96 -16.56 7.92
C GLU A 463 -12.93 -17.89 8.67
N TYR A 464 -13.85 -18.79 8.32
CA TYR A 464 -13.97 -20.09 8.95
C TYR A 464 -14.57 -21.12 8.00
N PHE A 465 -14.07 -22.35 8.08
CA PHE A 465 -14.66 -23.49 7.40
C PHE A 465 -14.52 -24.73 8.27
N ASN A 466 -15.65 -25.36 8.60
CA ASN A 466 -15.65 -26.67 9.24
C ASN A 466 -16.91 -27.46 8.87
N LYS A 467 -16.73 -28.77 8.62
CA LYS A 467 -17.77 -29.68 8.11
C LYS A 467 -18.49 -29.10 6.89
N ASN A 468 -19.65 -28.48 7.10
CA ASN A 468 -20.49 -27.89 6.07
C ASN A 468 -20.66 -26.37 6.22
N LEU A 469 -20.22 -25.75 7.32
CA LEU A 469 -20.29 -24.31 7.49
C LEU A 469 -19.11 -23.63 6.80
N LEU A 470 -19.43 -22.68 5.93
CA LEU A 470 -18.51 -21.69 5.39
C LEU A 470 -18.87 -20.32 5.95
N VAL A 471 -17.88 -19.63 6.50
CA VAL A 471 -17.97 -18.24 6.93
C VAL A 471 -16.96 -17.44 6.11
N LEU A 472 -17.44 -16.38 5.48
CA LEU A 472 -16.60 -15.48 4.68
C LEU A 472 -16.45 -14.15 5.39
N ASP A 473 -15.30 -13.50 5.23
CA ASP A 473 -15.13 -12.08 5.52
C ASP A 473 -15.12 -11.32 4.19
N MET A 474 -16.26 -10.74 3.83
CA MET A 474 -16.43 -9.98 2.59
C MET A 474 -16.27 -8.49 2.91
N THR A 475 -15.26 -7.87 2.31
CA THR A 475 -14.84 -6.51 2.63
C THR A 475 -14.96 -5.60 1.41
N GLY A 476 -15.21 -4.33 1.65
CA GLY A 476 -15.17 -3.29 0.64
C GLY A 476 -14.63 -1.99 1.20
N TYR A 477 -14.09 -1.13 0.34
CA TYR A 477 -13.68 0.22 0.70
C TYR A 477 -14.23 1.21 -0.30
N TYR A 478 -15.19 2.00 0.15
CA TYR A 478 -15.81 3.07 -0.63
C TYR A 478 -15.13 4.39 -0.32
N TYR A 479 -14.48 4.99 -1.31
CA TYR A 479 -13.78 6.26 -1.19
C TYR A 479 -14.38 7.30 -2.12
N PRO A 480 -15.26 8.19 -1.63
CA PRO A 480 -15.63 9.40 -2.36
C PRO A 480 -14.37 10.24 -2.58
N PHE A 481 -14.19 10.74 -3.80
CA PHE A 481 -13.04 11.58 -4.09
C PHE A 481 -13.07 12.88 -3.29
N GLY A 482 -11.90 13.29 -2.77
CA GLY A 482 -11.77 14.48 -1.92
C GLY A 482 -12.21 14.28 -0.47
N ALA A 483 -12.75 13.12 -0.10
CA ALA A 483 -13.00 12.80 1.31
C ALA A 483 -11.68 12.61 2.08
N ALA A 484 -11.70 12.96 3.37
CA ALA A 484 -10.54 12.77 4.25
C ALA A 484 -10.12 11.30 4.35
N HIS A 485 -11.09 10.39 4.31
CA HIS A 485 -10.91 8.95 4.20
C HIS A 485 -12.17 8.32 3.57
N GLY A 486 -12.06 7.07 3.15
CA GLY A 486 -13.19 6.26 2.70
C GLY A 486 -13.87 5.55 3.86
N MET A 487 -14.94 4.84 3.56
CA MET A 487 -15.68 4.03 4.51
C MET A 487 -15.51 2.55 4.16
N PRO A 488 -14.97 1.73 5.10
CA PRO A 488 -14.94 0.30 4.89
C PRO A 488 -16.33 -0.29 5.10
N TYR A 489 -16.60 -1.37 4.38
CA TYR A 489 -17.80 -2.18 4.44
C TYR A 489 -17.39 -3.62 4.74
N LYS A 490 -18.18 -4.33 5.56
CA LYS A 490 -17.93 -5.72 5.91
C LYS A 490 -19.24 -6.50 6.00
N ARG A 491 -19.27 -7.68 5.40
CA ARG A 491 -20.35 -8.68 5.54
C ARG A 491 -19.76 -10.05 5.80
N THR A 492 -20.44 -10.82 6.64
CA THR A 492 -19.95 -12.11 7.11
C THR A 492 -20.99 -13.22 6.92
N PRO A 493 -21.28 -13.64 5.68
CA PRO A 493 -22.28 -14.68 5.45
C PRO A 493 -21.84 -16.00 6.08
N ASN A 494 -22.71 -16.57 6.91
CA ASN A 494 -22.57 -17.89 7.52
C ASN A 494 -23.41 -18.89 6.70
N ILE A 495 -22.79 -19.76 5.92
CA ILE A 495 -23.45 -20.53 4.85
C ILE A 495 -23.30 -22.03 5.11
N ASN A 496 -24.42 -22.75 5.12
CA ASN A 496 -24.40 -24.20 5.08
C ASN A 496 -24.22 -24.69 3.63
N LEU A 497 -23.05 -25.24 3.30
CA LEU A 497 -22.74 -25.73 1.95
C LEU A 497 -23.43 -27.06 1.59
N GLU A 498 -24.23 -27.65 2.48
CA GLU A 498 -25.08 -28.80 2.16
C GLU A 498 -26.48 -28.36 1.76
N THR A 499 -27.08 -27.44 2.52
CA THR A 499 -28.48 -26.99 2.32
C THR A 499 -28.60 -25.70 1.50
N GLY A 500 -27.54 -24.89 1.45
CA GLY A 500 -27.52 -23.52 0.91
C GLY A 500 -28.15 -22.46 1.80
N GLU A 501 -28.43 -22.81 3.06
CA GLU A 501 -28.98 -21.89 4.05
C GLU A 501 -27.94 -20.83 4.44
N PHE A 502 -28.35 -19.56 4.46
CA PHE A 502 -27.58 -18.45 5.02
C PHE A 502 -28.13 -18.15 6.41
N TYR A 503 -27.32 -18.38 7.44
CA TYR A 503 -27.73 -18.21 8.83
C TYR A 503 -27.75 -16.74 9.26
N ARG A 504 -28.78 -16.39 10.02
CA ARG A 504 -28.86 -15.18 10.83
C ARG A 504 -28.37 -15.49 12.24
N LEU A 505 -28.05 -14.44 13.00
CA LEU A 505 -27.59 -14.57 14.39
C LEU A 505 -28.61 -15.34 15.24
N SER A 506 -29.90 -15.09 15.03
CA SER A 506 -31.01 -15.78 15.71
C SER A 506 -30.99 -17.31 15.54
N ASP A 507 -30.48 -17.82 14.43
CA ASP A 507 -30.52 -19.25 14.10
C ASP A 507 -29.57 -20.08 14.97
N LEU A 508 -28.65 -19.43 15.71
CA LEU A 508 -27.76 -20.06 16.67
C LEU A 508 -28.45 -20.40 18.01
N PHE A 509 -29.57 -19.74 18.31
CA PHE A 509 -30.19 -19.75 19.65
C PHE A 509 -31.50 -20.54 19.71
N MET A 510 -31.85 -20.98 20.92
CA MET A 510 -33.13 -21.67 21.16
C MET A 510 -34.32 -20.72 21.03
N GLY A 511 -35.40 -21.21 20.41
CA GLY A 511 -36.66 -20.46 20.35
C GLY A 511 -37.25 -20.21 21.74
N GLY A 512 -37.84 -19.02 21.93
CA GLY A 512 -38.47 -18.63 23.20
C GLY A 512 -37.49 -18.10 24.27
N VAL A 513 -36.20 -18.01 23.97
CA VAL A 513 -35.18 -17.40 24.82
C VAL A 513 -34.92 -15.96 24.38
N ASN A 514 -34.76 -15.04 25.33
CA ASN A 514 -34.33 -13.66 25.05
C ASN A 514 -32.80 -13.59 24.84
N TRP A 515 -32.34 -14.18 23.74
CA TRP A 515 -30.91 -14.29 23.43
C TRP A 515 -30.23 -12.93 23.22
N THR A 516 -30.92 -11.94 22.62
CA THR A 516 -30.39 -10.57 22.48
C THR A 516 -30.13 -9.94 23.84
N GLY A 517 -31.05 -10.13 24.79
CA GLY A 517 -30.90 -9.66 26.17
C GLY A 517 -29.67 -10.25 26.87
N GLU A 518 -29.42 -11.55 26.72
CA GLU A 518 -28.24 -12.20 27.31
C GLU A 518 -26.93 -11.72 26.67
N LEU A 519 -26.86 -11.62 25.34
CA LEU A 519 -25.67 -11.10 24.65
C LEU A 519 -25.40 -9.64 25.02
N ASN A 520 -26.44 -8.81 25.12
CA ASN A 520 -26.31 -7.42 25.56
C ASN A 520 -25.74 -7.30 26.98
N LYS A 521 -26.04 -8.23 27.89
CA LYS A 521 -25.43 -8.24 29.23
C LYS A 521 -23.94 -8.57 29.15
N ILE A 522 -23.57 -9.58 28.37
CA ILE A 522 -22.17 -9.99 28.19
C ILE A 522 -21.37 -8.83 27.59
N ILE A 523 -21.84 -8.24 26.48
CA ILE A 523 -21.16 -7.12 25.80
C ILE A 523 -21.03 -5.92 26.74
N LYS A 524 -22.07 -5.54 27.48
CA LYS A 524 -21.97 -4.45 28.48
C LYS A 524 -20.92 -4.74 29.54
N ASN A 525 -20.83 -5.99 30.01
CA ASN A 525 -19.80 -6.37 30.96
C ASN A 525 -18.39 -6.28 30.35
N MET A 526 -18.20 -6.75 29.11
CA MET A 526 -16.93 -6.61 28.39
C MET A 526 -16.51 -5.14 28.27
N ILE A 527 -17.42 -4.25 27.87
CA ILE A 527 -17.16 -2.80 27.76
C ILE A 527 -16.69 -2.20 29.09
N ILE A 528 -17.23 -2.65 30.22
CA ILE A 528 -16.88 -2.13 31.55
C ILE A 528 -15.57 -2.71 32.08
N THR A 529 -15.24 -3.95 31.71
CA THR A 529 -14.19 -4.73 32.39
C THR A 529 -12.93 -4.92 31.58
N ASP A 530 -12.98 -4.74 30.25
CA ASP A 530 -11.86 -4.96 29.35
C ASP A 530 -11.37 -3.62 28.75
N PRO A 531 -10.17 -3.16 29.12
CA PRO A 531 -9.62 -1.87 28.68
C PRO A 531 -9.49 -1.71 27.16
N GLN A 532 -9.53 -2.78 26.37
CA GLN A 532 -9.52 -2.64 24.90
C GLN A 532 -10.74 -1.88 24.37
N TYR A 533 -11.82 -1.81 25.16
CA TYR A 533 -13.05 -1.10 24.81
C TYR A 533 -13.11 0.32 25.39
N ASP A 534 -12.04 0.84 26.00
CA ASP A 534 -11.97 2.23 26.47
C ASP A 534 -12.06 3.25 25.33
N ILE A 535 -11.81 2.83 24.09
CA ILE A 535 -11.90 3.68 22.89
C ILE A 535 -13.34 3.99 22.46
N LEU A 536 -14.33 3.31 23.04
CA LEU A 536 -15.74 3.49 22.69
C LEU A 536 -16.25 4.88 23.07
N PHE A 537 -17.23 5.38 22.31
CA PHE A 537 -17.95 6.59 22.69
C PHE A 537 -18.81 6.33 23.94
N GLU A 538 -18.78 7.28 24.88
CA GLU A 538 -19.53 7.16 26.13
C GLU A 538 -21.03 6.94 25.86
N GLY A 539 -21.55 5.82 26.37
CA GLY A 539 -22.96 5.45 26.23
C GLY A 539 -23.43 5.13 24.81
N ALA A 540 -22.54 4.93 23.83
CA ALA A 540 -22.93 4.67 22.45
C ALA A 540 -23.53 3.27 22.21
N PHE A 541 -23.10 2.26 22.96
CA PHE A 541 -23.70 0.92 22.87
C PHE A 541 -25.15 0.91 23.36
N LYS A 542 -26.11 0.80 22.43
CA LYS A 542 -27.56 0.73 22.74
C LYS A 542 -28.10 -0.69 22.85
N GLY A 543 -27.33 -1.66 22.37
CA GLY A 543 -27.70 -3.06 22.26
C GLY A 543 -27.44 -3.57 20.85
N ILE A 544 -27.48 -4.89 20.67
CA ILE A 544 -27.46 -5.53 19.36
C ILE A 544 -28.87 -5.59 18.77
N GLU A 545 -28.93 -5.56 17.44
CA GLU A 545 -30.16 -5.79 16.67
C GLU A 545 -30.38 -7.27 16.36
N GLU A 546 -31.60 -7.68 15.98
CA GLU A 546 -31.88 -9.08 15.61
C GLU A 546 -31.11 -9.53 14.35
N ASN A 547 -30.85 -8.58 13.45
CA ASN A 547 -30.10 -8.76 12.21
C ASN A 547 -28.63 -8.28 12.32
N GLN A 548 -28.10 -8.15 13.54
CA GLN A 548 -26.71 -7.76 13.77
C GLN A 548 -25.75 -8.64 12.98
N ASP A 549 -24.78 -8.02 12.31
CA ASP A 549 -23.72 -8.74 11.63
C ASP A 549 -22.83 -9.51 12.63
N PHE A 550 -22.44 -10.72 12.26
CA PHE A 550 -21.74 -11.63 13.15
C PHE A 550 -20.99 -12.72 12.36
N TYR A 551 -19.99 -13.31 13.00
CA TYR A 551 -19.35 -14.52 12.49
C TYR A 551 -19.03 -15.48 13.64
N VAL A 552 -18.67 -16.72 13.30
CA VAL A 552 -18.30 -17.73 14.29
C VAL A 552 -17.00 -18.41 13.89
N ASP A 553 -16.26 -18.87 14.89
CA ASP A 553 -15.23 -19.90 14.72
C ASP A 553 -15.64 -21.18 15.46
N GLN A 554 -14.69 -22.10 15.67
CA GLN A 554 -14.96 -23.35 16.39
C GLN A 554 -15.49 -23.15 17.81
N ASN A 555 -15.08 -22.09 18.51
CA ASN A 555 -15.28 -21.90 19.94
C ASN A 555 -15.97 -20.58 20.31
N ASN A 556 -16.13 -19.65 19.38
CA ASN A 556 -16.56 -18.29 19.69
C ASN A 556 -17.60 -17.76 18.70
N LEU A 557 -18.49 -16.93 19.23
CA LEU A 557 -19.31 -15.98 18.50
C LEU A 557 -18.58 -14.62 18.46
N TYR A 558 -18.59 -13.98 17.31
CA TYR A 558 -18.07 -12.62 17.13
C TYR A 558 -19.19 -11.71 16.65
N ILE A 559 -19.44 -10.64 17.42
CA ILE A 559 -20.38 -9.58 17.05
C ILE A 559 -19.59 -8.32 16.79
N TYR A 560 -19.84 -7.65 15.67
CA TYR A 560 -19.08 -6.45 15.32
C TYR A 560 -19.95 -5.27 14.92
N PHE A 561 -19.35 -4.09 15.06
CA PHE A 561 -19.94 -2.79 14.75
C PHE A 561 -19.02 -2.06 13.76
N PRO A 562 -19.55 -1.49 12.65
CA PRO A 562 -18.77 -0.70 11.71
C PRO A 562 -18.17 0.56 12.35
N PRO A 563 -17.15 1.15 11.70
CA PRO A 563 -16.57 2.42 12.15
C PRO A 563 -17.65 3.50 12.33
N TYR A 564 -17.45 4.36 13.34
CA TYR A 564 -18.37 5.42 13.79
C TYR A 564 -19.66 4.98 14.47
N GLU A 565 -20.05 3.72 14.45
CA GLU A 565 -21.30 3.32 15.10
C GLU A 565 -21.23 3.43 16.63
N ILE A 566 -20.16 2.88 17.22
CA ILE A 566 -19.94 2.93 18.68
C ILE A 566 -18.56 3.46 19.08
N ALA A 567 -17.68 3.73 18.12
CA ALA A 567 -16.28 4.12 18.33
C ALA A 567 -15.76 5.02 17.20
N PRO A 568 -14.69 5.81 17.42
CA PRO A 568 -14.06 6.59 16.37
C PRO A 568 -13.50 5.70 15.25
N TYR A 569 -13.32 6.25 14.05
CA TYR A 569 -12.85 5.52 12.87
C TYR A 569 -11.59 4.67 13.09
N VAL A 570 -10.64 5.18 13.88
CA VAL A 570 -9.37 4.52 14.18
C VAL A 570 -9.55 3.17 14.89
N ALA A 571 -10.69 2.95 15.56
CA ALA A 571 -11.04 1.67 16.17
C ALA A 571 -11.36 0.58 15.14
N GLY A 572 -11.63 0.96 13.88
CA GLY A 572 -12.06 0.04 12.82
C GLY A 572 -13.41 -0.61 13.14
N PHE A 573 -13.53 -1.89 12.82
CA PHE A 573 -14.69 -2.71 13.21
C PHE A 573 -14.52 -3.18 14.65
N VAL A 574 -15.20 -2.54 15.60
CA VAL A 574 -15.19 -2.99 16.99
C VAL A 574 -15.84 -4.36 17.05
N THR A 575 -15.10 -5.36 17.56
CA THR A 575 -15.56 -6.74 17.62
C THR A 575 -15.56 -7.27 19.06
N PHE A 576 -16.69 -7.84 19.46
CA PHE A 576 -16.88 -8.54 20.73
C PHE A 576 -16.77 -10.04 20.49
N LYS A 577 -15.74 -10.66 21.06
CA LYS A 577 -15.51 -12.10 21.03
C LYS A 577 -16.16 -12.74 22.26
N ILE A 578 -17.20 -13.54 22.04
CA ILE A 578 -17.98 -14.22 23.08
C ILE A 578 -17.72 -15.73 22.97
N PRO A 579 -17.02 -16.34 23.94
CA PRO A 579 -16.83 -17.79 23.97
C PRO A 579 -18.17 -18.53 24.05
N PHE A 580 -18.33 -19.63 23.30
CA PHE A 580 -19.55 -20.44 23.35
C PHE A 580 -19.82 -21.02 24.73
N THR A 581 -18.79 -21.20 25.56
CA THR A 581 -18.92 -21.63 26.96
C THR A 581 -19.70 -20.63 27.82
N GLU A 582 -19.71 -19.34 27.47
CA GLU A 582 -20.48 -18.32 28.20
C GLU A 582 -21.96 -18.28 27.81
N ILE A 583 -22.29 -18.79 26.61
CA ILE A 583 -23.65 -18.77 26.05
C ILE A 583 -24.21 -20.18 25.79
N GLU A 584 -23.57 -21.21 26.33
CA GLU A 584 -23.92 -22.61 26.09
C GLU A 584 -25.38 -22.94 26.49
N GLY A 585 -25.87 -22.28 27.55
CA GLY A 585 -27.24 -22.46 28.06
C GLY A 585 -28.34 -21.90 27.15
N ILE A 586 -28.00 -21.10 26.14
CA ILE A 586 -28.97 -20.50 25.21
C ILE A 586 -28.77 -20.93 23.74
N ILE A 587 -27.65 -21.59 23.41
CA ILE A 587 -27.38 -22.13 22.07
C ILE A 587 -28.34 -23.29 21.76
N ASN A 588 -28.91 -23.28 20.56
CA ASN A 588 -29.68 -24.41 20.03
C ASN A 588 -28.74 -25.46 19.43
N LYS A 589 -28.21 -26.34 20.29
CA LYS A 589 -27.31 -27.42 19.87
C LYS A 589 -27.95 -28.43 18.90
N GLU A 590 -29.28 -28.54 18.93
CA GLU A 590 -30.03 -29.36 18.01
C GLU A 590 -30.36 -28.66 16.68
N GLY A 591 -30.12 -27.34 16.60
CA GLY A 591 -30.38 -26.50 15.45
C GLY A 591 -29.44 -26.77 14.27
N THR A 592 -29.92 -26.44 13.07
CA THR A 592 -29.18 -26.66 11.81
C THR A 592 -27.87 -25.87 11.79
N PHE A 593 -27.86 -24.65 12.33
CA PHE A 593 -26.67 -23.82 12.38
C PHE A 593 -25.57 -24.46 13.24
N TYR A 594 -25.83 -24.75 14.52
CA TYR A 594 -24.81 -25.34 15.40
C TYR A 594 -24.27 -26.68 14.88
N LYS A 595 -25.14 -27.54 14.36
CA LYS A 595 -24.78 -28.83 13.74
C LYS A 595 -23.96 -28.72 12.47
N SER A 596 -24.02 -27.58 11.77
CA SER A 596 -23.28 -27.40 10.51
C SER A 596 -21.76 -27.35 10.71
N PHE A 597 -21.29 -27.07 11.93
CA PHE A 597 -19.86 -26.95 12.27
C PHE A 597 -19.43 -27.68 13.56
N ASN A 598 -20.33 -28.36 14.28
CA ASN A 598 -20.01 -29.19 15.47
C ASN A 598 -20.30 -30.66 15.26
#